data_AF-A0A1V4BTU0-F1
#
_entry.id   AF-A0A1V4BTU0-F1
#
_cell.length_a   1.000
_cell.length_b   1.000
_cell.length_c   1.000
_cell.angle_alpha   90.00
_cell.angle_beta   90.00
_cell.angle_gamma   90.00
#
_symmetry.space_group_name_H-M   'P 1'
#
loop_
_entity.id
_entity.type
_entity.pdbx_description
1 polymer ?
#
loop_
_entity_poly.entity_id
_entity_poly.type
_entity_poly.pdbx_seq_one_letter_code
_entity_poly.pdbx_strand_id
1 'polypeptide(L)'
;MLLDPLAMSSVELDNLNQLPDCSAIYFAIDSQNRILYIGQAVNLLTRWKNHHRIYQLQEINQDYPVRIAWQVCNNEELNEIELYLIKHFQPLLNRTQVKSPQIVPSELVFQNFLREFSRRLIIIGFKPQTSQELPHIHLKYDWTDCSPKGTAAKIKNFIQENNHINTSFKIRRKPWGRIRGPEEFQIGSRGQKALARQNRSYNNHWEMACNGVIIHITPTNNYKQIKSVTNFQKLAGVKMRTIPEHDFKRMSNQYPHDFADLSCFVDDLVPLLWIEG
;
A
#
# COMPACT_ATOMS: atom_id res chain seq x y z
N MET A 1 4.05 -36.87 31.13
CA MET A 1 5.38 -36.22 31.08
C MET A 1 5.12 -34.73 30.93
N LEU A 2 5.61 -33.88 31.84
CA LEU A 2 5.47 -32.44 31.67
C LEU A 2 6.37 -32.03 30.49
N LEU A 3 5.77 -31.52 29.41
CA LEU A 3 6.51 -31.03 28.24
C LEU A 3 7.25 -29.74 28.61
N ASP A 4 8.55 -29.65 28.30
CA ASP A 4 9.33 -28.41 28.44
C ASP A 4 9.35 -27.65 27.09
N PRO A 5 8.59 -26.55 26.94
CA PRO A 5 8.55 -25.78 25.70
C PRO A 5 9.90 -25.16 25.34
N LEU A 6 10.79 -24.98 26.32
CA LEU A 6 12.07 -24.33 26.09
C LEU A 6 13.03 -25.22 25.30
N ALA A 7 12.91 -26.54 25.43
CA ALA A 7 13.77 -27.54 24.79
C ALA A 7 13.22 -28.10 23.46
N MET A 8 12.07 -27.61 22.98
CA MET A 8 11.43 -28.11 21.76
C MET A 8 12.11 -27.61 20.47
N SER A 9 11.84 -28.31 19.37
CA SER A 9 12.13 -27.79 18.03
C SER A 9 11.46 -26.42 17.85
N SER A 10 12.20 -25.46 17.34
CA SER A 10 11.73 -24.10 17.15
C SER A 10 12.41 -23.41 15.97
N VAL A 11 11.75 -22.37 15.45
CA VAL A 11 12.30 -21.45 14.45
C VAL A 11 12.09 -20.02 14.91
N GLU A 12 12.99 -19.11 14.53
CA GLU A 12 12.79 -17.68 14.79
C GLU A 12 11.53 -17.15 14.07
N LEU A 13 10.90 -16.12 14.64
CA LEU A 13 9.69 -15.49 14.08
C LEU A 13 9.91 -14.93 12.66
N ASP A 14 11.16 -14.59 12.30
CA ASP A 14 11.49 -14.11 10.95
C ASP A 14 11.64 -15.27 9.93
N ASN A 15 11.65 -16.51 10.40
CA ASN A 15 11.88 -17.73 9.61
C ASN A 15 10.66 -18.67 9.59
N LEU A 16 9.44 -18.12 9.69
CA LEU A 16 8.18 -18.90 9.75
C LEU A 16 7.95 -19.81 8.53
N ASN A 17 8.61 -19.54 7.40
CA ASN A 17 8.58 -20.40 6.22
C ASN A 17 9.28 -21.76 6.43
N GLN A 18 10.04 -21.94 7.51
CA GLN A 18 10.70 -23.19 7.88
C GLN A 18 9.85 -24.06 8.82
N LEU A 19 8.67 -23.60 9.22
CA LEU A 19 7.75 -24.39 10.05
C LEU A 19 7.31 -25.67 9.31
N PRO A 20 7.15 -26.79 10.04
CA PRO A 20 6.69 -28.03 9.43
C PRO A 20 5.21 -27.97 9.04
N ASP A 21 4.88 -28.75 8.01
CA ASP A 21 3.50 -29.05 7.64
C ASP A 21 2.95 -30.18 8.52
N CYS A 22 2.61 -29.85 9.77
CA CYS A 22 2.08 -30.81 10.72
C CYS A 22 1.02 -30.20 11.64
N SER A 23 0.27 -31.08 12.30
CA SER A 23 -0.60 -30.71 13.41
C SER A 23 0.21 -30.56 14.70
N ALA A 24 0.00 -29.46 15.42
CA ALA A 24 0.82 -29.13 16.57
C ALA A 24 0.16 -28.16 17.55
N ILE A 25 0.62 -28.22 18.79
CA ILE A 25 0.59 -27.09 19.72
C ILE A 25 1.88 -26.30 19.55
N TYR A 26 1.80 -24.98 19.46
CA TYR A 26 2.96 -24.10 19.34
C TYR A 26 2.98 -23.05 20.44
N PHE A 27 4.20 -22.59 20.73
CA PHE A 27 4.53 -21.63 21.76
C PHE A 27 5.34 -20.50 21.12
N ALA A 28 4.88 -19.26 21.25
CA ALA A 28 5.69 -18.09 21.00
C ALA A 28 6.47 -17.75 22.27
N ILE A 29 7.79 -17.82 22.20
CA ILE A 29 8.69 -17.69 23.33
C ILE A 29 9.72 -16.63 22.99
N ASP A 30 9.94 -15.66 23.87
CA ASP A 30 11.00 -14.67 23.64
C ASP A 30 12.37 -15.11 24.17
N SER A 31 13.38 -14.32 23.86
CA SER A 31 14.77 -14.50 24.30
C SER A 31 14.96 -14.48 25.83
N GLN A 32 13.95 -14.06 26.60
CA GLN A 32 13.94 -14.11 28.07
C GLN A 32 13.23 -15.38 28.59
N ASN A 33 12.95 -16.36 27.73
CA ASN A 33 12.22 -17.59 28.01
C ASN A 33 10.80 -17.35 28.53
N ARG A 34 10.19 -16.20 28.22
CA ARG A 34 8.79 -15.94 28.58
C ARG A 34 7.88 -16.51 27.50
N ILE A 35 6.92 -17.33 27.90
CA ILE A 35 5.88 -17.84 26.99
C ILE A 35 4.87 -16.72 26.76
N LEU A 36 4.93 -16.11 25.58
CA LEU A 36 4.08 -14.99 25.20
C LEU A 36 2.70 -15.49 24.78
N TYR A 37 2.65 -16.57 24.02
CA TYR A 37 1.43 -17.10 23.42
C TYR A 37 1.52 -18.61 23.22
N ILE A 38 0.41 -19.31 23.43
CA ILE A 38 0.24 -20.72 23.09
C ILE A 38 -0.92 -20.82 22.11
N GLY A 39 -0.76 -21.59 21.05
CA GLY A 39 -1.82 -21.82 20.09
C GLY A 39 -1.82 -23.25 19.57
N GLN A 40 -2.91 -23.65 18.94
CA GLN A 40 -3.01 -24.90 18.19
C GLN A 40 -3.17 -24.69 16.69
N ALA A 41 -2.75 -25.69 15.91
CA ALA A 41 -2.87 -25.71 14.46
C ALA A 41 -3.00 -27.14 13.95
N VAL A 42 -3.99 -27.40 13.09
CA VAL A 42 -4.04 -28.63 12.27
C VAL A 42 -2.92 -28.67 11.23
N ASN A 43 -2.48 -27.49 10.79
CA ASN A 43 -1.35 -27.29 9.88
C ASN A 43 -0.56 -26.05 10.34
N LEU A 44 0.58 -26.27 10.98
CA LEU A 44 1.37 -25.22 11.61
C LEU A 44 1.90 -24.21 10.59
N LEU A 45 2.50 -24.66 9.49
CA LEU A 45 2.98 -23.79 8.41
C LEU A 45 1.88 -22.88 7.85
N THR A 46 0.68 -23.42 7.61
CA THR A 46 -0.43 -22.64 7.05
C THR A 46 -1.04 -21.69 8.07
N ARG A 47 -1.10 -22.08 9.36
CA ARG A 47 -1.62 -21.24 10.44
C ARG A 47 -0.88 -19.91 10.55
N TRP A 48 0.42 -19.90 10.29
CA TRP A 48 1.28 -18.72 10.43
C TRP A 48 1.22 -17.73 9.26
N LYS A 49 0.58 -18.07 8.13
CA LYS A 49 0.44 -17.14 6.98
C LYS A 49 -0.40 -15.90 7.29
N ASN A 50 -1.44 -16.05 8.12
CA ASN A 50 -2.36 -14.98 8.51
C ASN A 50 -2.60 -15.02 10.03
N HIS A 51 -1.54 -15.23 10.80
CA HIS A 51 -1.67 -15.37 12.24
C HIS A 51 -2.16 -14.07 12.88
N HIS A 52 -3.33 -14.10 13.50
CA HIS A 52 -3.99 -12.92 14.09
C HIS A 52 -3.13 -12.13 15.09
N ARG A 53 -2.15 -12.75 15.77
CA ARG A 53 -1.23 -12.06 16.70
C ARG A 53 0.14 -11.73 16.11
N ILE A 54 0.34 -11.92 14.80
CA ILE A 54 1.65 -11.71 14.18
C ILE A 54 2.19 -10.31 14.45
N TYR A 55 1.34 -9.29 14.40
CA TYR A 55 1.73 -7.90 14.65
C TYR A 55 2.25 -7.69 16.07
N GLN A 56 1.52 -8.14 17.10
CA GLN A 56 1.95 -8.02 18.51
C GLN A 56 3.27 -8.75 18.76
N LEU A 57 3.43 -9.93 18.15
CA LEU A 57 4.66 -10.70 18.27
C LEU A 57 5.83 -10.03 17.54
N GLN A 58 5.59 -9.41 16.39
CA GLN A 58 6.59 -8.62 15.67
C GLN A 58 7.01 -7.36 16.42
N GLU A 59 6.09 -6.67 17.11
CA GLU A 59 6.44 -5.55 18.00
C GLU A 59 7.37 -6.03 19.12
N ILE A 60 7.04 -7.13 19.80
CA ILE A 60 7.88 -7.69 20.86
C ILE A 60 9.24 -8.17 20.32
N ASN A 61 9.26 -8.76 19.12
CA ASN A 61 10.46 -9.28 18.46
C ASN A 61 11.54 -8.22 18.22
N GLN A 62 11.16 -6.94 18.14
CA GLN A 62 12.12 -5.83 17.96
C GLN A 62 13.07 -5.68 19.15
N ASP A 63 12.54 -5.84 20.37
CA ASP A 63 13.29 -5.69 21.62
C ASP A 63 13.73 -7.04 22.19
N TYR A 64 12.88 -8.07 22.04
CA TYR A 64 13.08 -9.41 22.57
C TYR A 64 12.79 -10.44 21.47
N PRO A 65 13.83 -10.92 20.75
CA PRO A 65 13.66 -11.89 19.67
C PRO A 65 12.77 -13.05 20.09
N VAL A 66 11.80 -13.39 19.24
CA VAL A 66 10.76 -14.38 19.48
C VAL A 66 11.01 -15.58 18.58
N ARG A 67 10.92 -16.78 19.15
CA ARG A 67 10.91 -18.04 18.43
C ARG A 67 9.56 -18.75 18.60
N ILE A 68 9.20 -19.53 17.59
CA ILE A 68 8.03 -20.40 17.60
C ILE A 68 8.50 -21.82 17.83
N ALA A 69 8.28 -22.33 19.04
CA ALA A 69 8.48 -23.72 19.39
C ALA A 69 7.21 -24.53 19.19
N TRP A 70 7.31 -25.83 18.92
CA TRP A 70 6.12 -26.66 18.73
C TRP A 70 6.28 -28.10 19.20
N GLN A 71 5.14 -28.70 19.52
CA GLN A 71 4.97 -30.13 19.79
C GLN A 71 3.96 -30.70 18.81
N VAL A 72 4.35 -31.73 18.07
CA VAL A 72 3.42 -32.45 17.18
C VAL A 72 2.37 -33.17 18.02
N CYS A 73 1.10 -33.03 17.63
CA CYS A 73 -0.05 -33.58 18.34
C CYS A 73 -1.09 -34.15 17.36
N ASN A 74 -1.94 -35.04 17.86
CA ASN A 74 -3.08 -35.54 17.10
C ASN A 74 -4.18 -34.46 17.04
N ASN A 75 -4.88 -34.38 15.92
CA ASN A 75 -5.93 -33.38 15.68
C ASN A 75 -7.07 -33.42 16.70
N GLU A 76 -7.39 -34.62 17.18
CA GLU A 76 -8.54 -34.87 18.08
C GLU A 76 -8.36 -34.23 19.45
N GLU A 77 -7.10 -34.05 19.90
CA GLU A 77 -6.78 -33.62 21.27
C GLU A 77 -6.33 -32.14 21.34
N LEU A 78 -6.14 -31.47 20.20
CA LEU A 78 -5.53 -30.14 20.13
C LEU A 78 -6.19 -29.11 21.05
N ASN A 79 -7.52 -29.07 21.07
CA ASN A 79 -8.26 -28.09 21.86
C ASN A 79 -8.10 -28.34 23.37
N GLU A 80 -8.17 -29.60 23.79
CA GLU A 80 -8.02 -29.97 25.21
C GLU A 80 -6.60 -29.67 25.70
N ILE A 81 -5.59 -30.01 24.88
CA ILE A 81 -4.19 -29.74 25.18
C ILE A 81 -3.93 -28.22 25.21
N GLU A 82 -4.40 -27.45 24.23
CA GLU A 82 -4.26 -25.99 24.20
C GLU A 82 -4.85 -25.35 25.47
N LEU A 83 -6.08 -25.71 25.83
CA LEU A 83 -6.76 -25.19 27.02
C LEU A 83 -6.00 -25.53 28.29
N TYR A 84 -5.52 -26.77 28.43
CA TYR A 84 -4.70 -27.21 29.56
C TYR A 84 -3.42 -26.39 29.67
N LEU A 85 -2.69 -26.22 28.57
CA LEU A 85 -1.40 -25.51 28.55
C LEU A 85 -1.57 -24.01 28.78
N ILE A 86 -2.60 -23.38 28.20
CA ILE A 86 -2.94 -21.97 28.50
C ILE A 86 -3.25 -21.82 29.99
N LYS A 87 -4.00 -22.77 30.58
CA LYS A 87 -4.31 -22.75 32.01
C LYS A 87 -3.05 -22.94 32.86
N HIS A 88 -2.14 -23.81 32.45
CA HIS A 88 -0.92 -24.11 33.18
C HIS A 88 0.11 -22.96 33.12
N PHE A 89 0.41 -22.45 31.92
CA PHE A 89 1.47 -21.47 31.70
C PHE A 89 1.01 -20.02 31.82
N GLN A 90 -0.31 -19.74 31.77
CA GLN A 90 -0.89 -18.38 31.77
C GLN A 90 -0.15 -17.40 30.82
N PRO A 91 -0.01 -17.70 29.51
CA PRO A 91 0.77 -16.87 28.60
C PRO A 91 0.23 -15.44 28.50
N LEU A 92 1.13 -14.47 28.37
CA LEU A 92 0.81 -13.04 28.38
C LEU A 92 -0.30 -12.67 27.41
N LEU A 93 -0.27 -13.21 26.19
CA LEU A 93 -1.14 -12.76 25.11
C LEU A 93 -2.46 -13.52 25.01
N ASN A 94 -2.56 -14.80 25.41
CA ASN A 94 -3.73 -15.65 25.12
C ASN A 94 -5.09 -15.04 25.53
N ARG A 95 -5.15 -14.31 26.65
CA ARG A 95 -6.38 -13.69 27.20
C ARG A 95 -6.48 -12.18 26.98
N THR A 96 -5.60 -11.62 26.16
CA THR A 96 -5.60 -10.18 25.83
C THR A 96 -6.35 -9.92 24.54
N GLN A 97 -6.82 -8.68 24.37
CA GLN A 97 -7.31 -8.27 23.06
C GLN A 97 -6.18 -8.32 22.02
N VAL A 98 -6.54 -8.76 20.83
CA VAL A 98 -5.64 -8.78 19.68
C VAL A 98 -5.46 -7.33 19.21
N LYS A 99 -4.28 -6.75 19.40
CA LYS A 99 -3.99 -5.43 18.83
C LYS A 99 -3.93 -5.57 17.31
N SER A 100 -4.78 -4.82 16.61
CA SER A 100 -4.60 -4.55 15.20
C SER A 100 -3.52 -3.48 15.01
N PRO A 101 -2.80 -3.45 13.88
CA PRO A 101 -1.91 -2.35 13.55
C PRO A 101 -2.68 -1.03 13.61
N GLN A 102 -2.07 0.02 14.19
CA GLN A 102 -2.66 1.35 14.27
C GLN A 102 -3.12 1.78 12.87
N ILE A 103 -4.40 2.15 12.75
CA ILE A 103 -4.95 2.59 11.46
C ILE A 103 -4.26 3.91 11.09
N VAL A 104 -3.57 3.91 9.95
CA VAL A 104 -2.93 5.11 9.42
C VAL A 104 -3.93 5.83 8.50
N PRO A 105 -4.27 7.12 8.78
CA PRO A 105 -5.15 7.88 7.92
C PRO A 105 -4.69 7.91 6.47
N SER A 106 -5.63 7.75 5.53
CA SER A 106 -5.33 7.78 4.10
C SER A 106 -4.68 9.08 3.66
N GLU A 107 -5.07 10.20 4.29
CA GLU A 107 -4.49 11.51 4.10
C GLU A 107 -2.97 11.54 4.34
N LEU A 108 -2.48 10.93 5.42
CA LEU A 108 -1.05 10.94 5.75
C LEU A 108 -0.24 10.15 4.71
N VAL A 109 -0.74 8.98 4.31
CA VAL A 109 -0.12 8.15 3.27
C VAL A 109 -0.14 8.87 1.92
N PHE A 110 -1.25 9.56 1.60
CA PHE A 110 -1.37 10.34 0.38
C PHE A 110 -0.43 11.56 0.36
N GLN A 111 -0.26 12.26 1.48
CA GLN A 111 0.72 13.35 1.59
C GLN A 111 2.15 12.86 1.38
N ASN A 112 2.52 11.71 1.98
CA ASN A 112 3.83 11.11 1.78
C ASN A 112 4.06 10.75 0.31
N PHE A 113 3.04 10.16 -0.35
CA PHE A 113 3.06 9.93 -1.79
C PHE A 113 3.29 11.25 -2.55
N LEU A 114 2.48 12.29 -2.32
CA LEU A 114 2.62 13.56 -3.02
C LEU A 114 3.98 14.21 -2.81
N ARG A 115 4.55 14.17 -1.59
CA ARG A 115 5.89 14.72 -1.30
C ARG A 115 6.96 14.03 -2.16
N GLU A 116 6.93 12.70 -2.23
CA GLU A 116 7.86 11.91 -3.03
C GLU A 116 7.73 12.18 -4.54
N PHE A 117 6.49 12.33 -5.02
CA PHE A 117 6.19 12.46 -6.45
C PHE A 117 6.01 13.91 -6.94
N SER A 118 6.13 14.91 -6.05
CA SER A 118 5.93 16.35 -6.33
C SER A 118 6.71 16.88 -7.53
N ARG A 119 7.93 16.37 -7.75
CA ARG A 119 8.79 16.78 -8.88
C ARG A 119 8.50 16.05 -10.20
N ARG A 120 7.68 15.00 -10.14
CA ARG A 120 7.38 14.06 -11.23
C ARG A 120 5.95 14.18 -11.75
N LEU A 121 5.06 14.75 -10.94
CA LEU A 121 3.65 14.91 -11.26
C LEU A 121 3.30 16.38 -11.49
N ILE A 122 2.33 16.60 -12.36
CA ILE A 122 1.72 17.90 -12.62
C ILE A 122 0.22 17.73 -12.54
N ILE A 123 -0.45 18.55 -11.72
CA ILE A 123 -1.91 18.67 -11.73
C ILE A 123 -2.29 19.43 -12.99
N ILE A 124 -3.14 18.83 -13.82
CA ILE A 124 -3.57 19.45 -15.08
C ILE A 124 -4.97 20.03 -15.00
N GLY A 125 -5.78 19.62 -14.03
CA GLY A 125 -7.16 20.07 -13.86
C GLY A 125 -7.95 19.09 -13.00
N PHE A 126 -9.25 19.37 -12.86
CA PHE A 126 -10.17 18.51 -12.14
C PHE A 126 -11.53 18.43 -12.82
N LYS A 127 -12.25 17.33 -12.61
CA LYS A 127 -13.68 17.22 -12.91
C LYS A 127 -14.46 17.57 -11.64
N PRO A 128 -15.38 18.55 -11.69
CA PRO A 128 -16.14 18.96 -10.52
C PRO A 128 -17.08 17.85 -10.02
N GLN A 129 -17.45 17.93 -8.75
CA GLN A 129 -18.44 17.04 -8.15
C GLN A 129 -19.80 17.22 -8.83
N THR A 130 -20.52 16.10 -9.02
CA THR A 130 -21.92 16.10 -9.46
C THR A 130 -22.78 15.35 -8.43
N SER A 131 -24.10 15.30 -8.65
CA SER A 131 -25.00 14.51 -7.80
C SER A 131 -24.72 13.01 -7.83
N GLN A 132 -24.00 12.51 -8.85
CA GLN A 132 -23.73 11.09 -9.06
C GLN A 132 -22.24 10.72 -8.88
N GLU A 133 -21.33 11.69 -8.93
CA GLU A 133 -19.89 11.44 -8.94
C GLU A 133 -19.15 12.38 -7.99
N LEU A 134 -18.17 11.82 -7.27
CA LEU A 134 -17.19 12.56 -6.48
C LEU A 134 -16.32 13.45 -7.39
N PRO A 135 -15.64 14.49 -6.87
CA PRO A 135 -14.68 15.24 -7.68
C PRO A 135 -13.47 14.37 -8.06
N HIS A 136 -12.97 14.56 -9.29
CA HIS A 136 -11.78 13.86 -9.80
C HIS A 136 -10.65 14.83 -10.08
N ILE A 137 -9.47 14.64 -9.49
CA ILE A 137 -8.27 15.43 -9.79
C ILE A 137 -7.38 14.65 -10.76
N HIS A 138 -6.90 15.31 -11.80
CA HIS A 138 -6.10 14.69 -12.85
C HIS A 138 -4.64 15.19 -12.80
N LEU A 139 -3.73 14.24 -12.64
CA LEU A 139 -2.29 14.46 -12.63
C LEU A 139 -1.65 13.73 -13.82
N LYS A 140 -0.57 14.33 -14.33
CA LYS A 140 0.23 13.79 -15.43
C LYS A 140 1.67 13.51 -15.03
N TYR A 141 2.26 12.48 -15.61
CA TYR A 141 3.69 12.17 -15.50
C TYR A 141 4.35 11.92 -16.86
N ASP A 142 5.66 12.13 -16.91
CA ASP A 142 6.50 11.83 -18.05
C ASP A 142 6.66 10.30 -18.21
N TRP A 143 6.24 9.78 -19.36
CA TRP A 143 6.35 8.35 -19.67
C TRP A 143 7.65 7.95 -20.35
N THR A 144 8.47 8.91 -20.80
CA THR A 144 9.64 8.63 -21.65
C THR A 144 10.68 7.76 -20.93
N ASP A 145 10.83 7.92 -19.62
CA ASP A 145 11.68 7.07 -18.79
C ASP A 145 10.92 5.81 -18.34
N CYS A 146 11.21 4.71 -19.03
CA CYS A 146 10.75 3.35 -18.69
C CYS A 146 11.85 2.48 -18.12
N SER A 147 12.84 3.09 -17.47
CA SER A 147 13.79 2.40 -16.61
C SER A 147 13.22 2.26 -15.18
N PRO A 148 13.91 1.55 -14.28
CA PRO A 148 13.59 1.55 -12.85
C PRO A 148 13.58 2.95 -12.20
N LYS A 149 14.18 3.97 -12.83
CA LYS A 149 14.19 5.36 -12.35
C LYS A 149 12.96 6.17 -12.80
N GLY A 150 12.17 5.61 -13.72
CA GLY A 150 10.97 6.20 -14.28
C GLY A 150 9.83 6.33 -13.26
N THR A 151 8.91 7.26 -13.51
CA THR A 151 7.84 7.57 -12.56
C THR A 151 6.89 6.38 -12.35
N ALA A 152 6.55 5.64 -13.41
CA ALA A 152 5.69 4.46 -13.29
C ALA A 152 6.32 3.34 -12.44
N ALA A 153 7.64 3.11 -12.58
CA ALA A 153 8.37 2.15 -11.76
C ALA A 153 8.40 2.58 -10.29
N LYS A 154 8.68 3.86 -10.03
CA LYS A 154 8.68 4.41 -8.67
C LYS A 154 7.32 4.33 -7.98
N ILE A 155 6.23 4.65 -8.67
CA ILE A 155 4.87 4.49 -8.12
C ILE A 155 4.62 3.03 -7.73
N LYS A 156 5.05 2.08 -8.57
CA LYS A 156 4.93 0.66 -8.26
C LYS A 156 5.74 0.26 -7.01
N ASN A 157 6.97 0.76 -6.89
CA ASN A 157 7.80 0.50 -5.70
C ASN A 157 7.16 1.10 -4.45
N PHE A 158 6.65 2.33 -4.51
CA PHE A 158 5.91 2.94 -3.40
C PHE A 158 4.75 2.05 -2.94
N ILE A 159 3.96 1.51 -3.88
CA ILE A 159 2.87 0.59 -3.56
C ILE A 159 3.37 -0.68 -2.86
N GLN A 160 4.49 -1.23 -3.30
CA GLN A 160 5.09 -2.44 -2.72
C GLN A 160 5.65 -2.17 -1.32
N GLU A 161 6.38 -1.08 -1.14
CA GLU A 161 7.00 -0.67 0.11
C GLU A 161 5.94 -0.33 1.17
N ASN A 162 4.78 0.20 0.77
CA ASN A 162 3.71 0.62 1.69
C ASN A 162 2.57 -0.41 1.80
N ASN A 163 2.74 -1.64 1.29
CA ASN A 163 1.69 -2.66 1.27
C ASN A 163 1.26 -3.16 2.68
N HIS A 164 2.15 -3.05 3.66
CA HIS A 164 1.97 -3.50 5.03
C HIS A 164 1.27 -2.45 5.91
N ILE A 165 1.13 -1.21 5.41
CA ILE A 165 0.48 -0.13 6.16
C ILE A 165 -1.01 -0.41 6.27
N ASN A 166 -1.52 -0.40 7.50
CA ASN A 166 -2.95 -0.53 7.78
C ASN A 166 -3.70 0.77 7.49
N THR A 167 -3.92 1.03 6.20
CA THR A 167 -4.62 2.22 5.70
C THR A 167 -5.72 1.85 4.69
N SER A 168 -6.75 2.68 4.63
CA SER A 168 -7.77 2.64 3.57
C SER A 168 -7.26 3.21 2.24
N PHE A 169 -6.11 3.90 2.22
CA PHE A 169 -5.51 4.40 0.99
C PHE A 169 -5.00 3.26 0.12
N LYS A 170 -5.61 3.09 -1.06
CA LYS A 170 -5.24 2.05 -2.04
C LYS A 170 -5.01 2.70 -3.39
N ILE A 171 -3.82 2.47 -3.97
CA ILE A 171 -3.51 2.87 -5.34
C ILE A 171 -3.79 1.67 -6.26
N ARG A 172 -4.77 1.84 -7.16
CA ARG A 172 -5.19 0.81 -8.11
C ARG A 172 -4.60 1.08 -9.48
N ARG A 173 -4.02 0.05 -10.09
CA ARG A 173 -3.61 0.08 -11.49
C ARG A 173 -4.83 -0.16 -12.38
N LYS A 174 -5.14 0.79 -13.25
CA LYS A 174 -6.07 0.62 -14.36
C LYS A 174 -5.27 0.40 -15.65
N PRO A 175 -5.55 -0.65 -16.43
CA PRO A 175 -4.90 -0.84 -17.73
C PRO A 175 -5.15 0.37 -18.63
N TRP A 176 -4.09 1.07 -19.00
CA TRP A 176 -4.17 2.16 -19.97
C TRP A 176 -4.36 1.54 -21.38
N GLY A 177 -5.42 1.94 -22.10
CA GLY A 177 -5.79 1.39 -23.41
C GLY A 177 -7.15 0.67 -23.49
N ARG A 178 -7.95 0.67 -22.41
CA ARG A 178 -9.37 0.22 -22.43
C ARG A 178 -10.35 1.25 -21.85
N ILE A 179 -10.02 2.54 -21.93
CA ILE A 179 -11.01 3.59 -21.71
C ILE A 179 -11.81 3.68 -23.02
N ARG A 180 -13.05 3.19 -23.04
CA ARG A 180 -13.93 3.22 -24.22
C ARG A 180 -14.27 4.69 -24.52
N GLY A 181 -13.70 5.23 -25.59
CA GLY A 181 -13.92 6.57 -26.13
C GLY A 181 -13.23 6.74 -27.49
N PRO A 182 -13.53 7.78 -28.28
CA PRO A 182 -13.36 7.78 -29.74
C PRO A 182 -11.93 7.84 -30.29
N GLU A 183 -10.88 7.77 -29.47
CA GLU A 183 -9.51 7.85 -29.97
C GLU A 183 -8.55 6.91 -29.24
N GLU A 184 -8.03 5.95 -30.00
CA GLU A 184 -7.00 4.99 -29.62
C GLU A 184 -5.65 5.69 -29.39
N PHE A 185 -5.52 6.48 -28.32
CA PHE A 185 -4.25 7.14 -28.02
C PHE A 185 -3.26 6.16 -27.36
N GLN A 186 -2.52 5.43 -28.20
CA GLN A 186 -1.43 4.57 -27.75
C GLN A 186 -0.18 5.40 -27.41
N ILE A 187 -0.01 5.73 -26.13
CA ILE A 187 1.21 6.39 -25.64
C ILE A 187 2.42 5.44 -25.79
N GLY A 188 3.49 5.95 -26.38
CA GLY A 188 4.79 5.26 -26.49
C GLY A 188 5.06 4.54 -27.81
N SER A 189 6.31 4.67 -28.29
CA SER A 189 6.79 3.99 -29.50
C SER A 189 6.87 2.47 -29.30
N ARG A 190 6.94 1.70 -30.40
CA ARG A 190 7.14 0.23 -30.34
C ARG A 190 8.38 -0.13 -29.52
N GLY A 191 9.47 0.61 -29.70
CA GLY A 191 10.72 0.43 -28.97
C GLY A 191 10.55 0.68 -27.47
N GLN A 192 9.84 1.75 -27.08
CA GLN A 192 9.58 2.00 -25.66
C GLN A 192 8.68 0.92 -25.03
N LYS A 193 7.67 0.42 -25.75
CA LYS A 193 6.83 -0.68 -25.25
C LYS A 193 7.64 -1.96 -25.06
N ALA A 194 8.62 -2.23 -25.91
CA ALA A 194 9.55 -3.34 -25.73
C ALA A 194 10.42 -3.16 -24.47
N LEU A 195 10.98 -1.96 -24.27
CA LEU A 195 11.78 -1.63 -23.09
C LEU A 195 10.96 -1.71 -21.78
N ALA A 196 9.73 -1.19 -21.78
CA ALA A 196 8.83 -1.25 -20.63
C ALA A 196 8.46 -2.70 -20.26
N ARG A 197 8.37 -3.60 -21.25
CA ARG A 197 8.20 -5.05 -21.00
C ARG A 197 9.43 -5.66 -20.35
N GLN A 198 10.62 -5.36 -20.88
CA GLN A 198 11.89 -5.83 -20.30
C GLN A 198 12.04 -5.37 -18.84
N ASN A 199 11.74 -4.11 -18.55
CA ASN A 199 11.89 -3.51 -17.21
C ASN A 199 10.67 -3.68 -16.29
N ARG A 200 9.58 -4.29 -16.78
CA ARG A 200 8.29 -4.44 -16.08
C ARG A 200 7.73 -3.10 -15.54
N SER A 201 8.01 -2.00 -16.23
CA SER A 201 7.71 -0.61 -15.85
C SER A 201 6.74 0.03 -16.84
N TYR A 202 5.57 -0.59 -16.98
CA TYR A 202 4.54 -0.15 -17.91
C TYR A 202 4.00 1.23 -17.55
N ASN A 203 3.74 2.05 -18.56
CA ASN A 203 2.94 3.25 -18.40
C ASN A 203 1.52 2.84 -18.02
N ASN A 204 1.13 3.17 -16.80
CA ASN A 204 -0.16 2.82 -16.25
C ASN A 204 -0.96 4.08 -15.94
N HIS A 205 -2.28 3.89 -15.88
CA HIS A 205 -3.16 4.79 -15.17
C HIS A 205 -3.28 4.29 -13.73
N TRP A 206 -2.99 5.19 -12.79
CA TRP A 206 -3.17 4.95 -11.38
C TRP A 206 -4.37 5.73 -10.87
N GLU A 207 -5.23 5.05 -10.14
CA GLU A 207 -6.43 5.61 -9.51
C GLU A 207 -6.33 5.40 -8.00
N MET A 208 -6.58 6.44 -7.23
CA MET A 208 -6.62 6.39 -5.77
C MET A 208 -7.71 7.31 -5.25
N ALA A 209 -8.12 7.11 -4.01
CA ALA A 209 -9.11 7.95 -3.35
C ALA A 209 -8.55 8.46 -2.01
N CYS A 210 -8.79 9.74 -1.72
CA CYS A 210 -8.44 10.37 -0.45
C CYS A 210 -9.54 11.36 -0.05
N ASN A 211 -10.07 11.21 1.16
CA ASN A 211 -11.06 12.11 1.78
C ASN A 211 -12.18 12.59 0.83
N GLY A 212 -12.82 11.66 0.11
CA GLY A 212 -13.94 11.98 -0.78
C GLY A 212 -13.55 12.50 -2.17
N VAL A 213 -12.26 12.49 -2.52
CA VAL A 213 -11.75 12.91 -3.83
C VAL A 213 -11.08 11.73 -4.53
N ILE A 214 -11.35 11.57 -5.83
CA ILE A 214 -10.67 10.57 -6.67
C ILE A 214 -9.49 11.24 -7.38
N ILE A 215 -8.34 10.57 -7.41
CA ILE A 215 -7.13 11.09 -8.03
C ILE A 215 -6.69 10.14 -9.14
N HIS A 216 -6.54 10.69 -10.34
CA HIS A 216 -6.09 10.00 -11.54
C HIS A 216 -4.68 10.44 -11.90
N ILE A 217 -3.75 9.50 -12.04
CA ILE A 217 -2.38 9.76 -12.52
C ILE A 217 -2.20 9.03 -13.85
N THR A 218 -1.99 9.78 -14.92
CA THR A 218 -1.87 9.24 -16.28
C THR A 218 -0.61 9.75 -16.99
N PRO A 219 -0.03 8.97 -17.91
CA PRO A 219 1.12 9.43 -18.70
C PRO A 219 0.71 10.50 -19.73
N THR A 220 1.65 11.33 -20.19
CA THR A 220 1.45 12.26 -21.33
C THR A 220 2.72 12.46 -22.18
N ASN A 221 2.56 12.63 -23.49
CA ASN A 221 3.63 13.05 -24.42
C ASN A 221 4.06 14.51 -24.20
N ASN A 222 3.20 15.31 -23.59
CA ASN A 222 3.34 16.76 -23.54
C ASN A 222 3.91 17.24 -22.20
N TYR A 223 4.53 16.34 -21.41
CA TYR A 223 4.92 16.62 -20.04
C TYR A 223 5.85 17.84 -19.94
N LYS A 224 6.83 17.97 -20.84
CA LYS A 224 7.78 19.09 -20.82
C LYS A 224 7.11 20.43 -21.14
N GLN A 225 6.21 20.44 -22.13
CA GLN A 225 5.47 21.61 -22.59
C GLN A 225 4.44 22.07 -21.53
N ILE A 226 3.75 21.11 -20.91
CA ILE A 226 2.85 21.40 -19.79
C ILE A 226 3.68 21.94 -18.61
N LYS A 227 4.81 21.31 -18.28
CA LYS A 227 5.67 21.71 -17.14
C LYS A 227 6.17 23.14 -17.25
N SER A 228 6.51 23.62 -18.45
CA SER A 228 7.07 24.96 -18.65
C SER A 228 6.10 26.10 -18.30
N VAL A 229 4.81 25.82 -18.22
CA VAL A 229 3.76 26.80 -17.92
C VAL A 229 3.15 26.58 -16.53
N THR A 230 3.77 25.74 -15.69
CA THR A 230 3.24 25.43 -14.35
C THR A 230 3.63 26.46 -13.31
N ASN A 231 2.71 26.73 -12.39
CA ASN A 231 2.99 27.33 -11.09
C ASN A 231 2.80 26.27 -9.97
N PHE A 232 2.72 26.71 -8.72
CA PHE A 232 2.50 25.85 -7.57
C PHE A 232 1.19 26.16 -6.86
N GLN A 233 0.45 25.12 -6.50
CA GLN A 233 -0.67 25.16 -5.57
C GLN A 233 -0.56 23.98 -4.60
N LYS A 234 -1.42 23.93 -3.59
CA LYS A 234 -1.49 22.80 -2.65
C LYS A 234 -2.43 21.72 -3.18
N LEU A 235 -2.07 20.47 -2.92
CA LEU A 235 -2.92 19.31 -3.03
C LEU A 235 -2.73 18.46 -1.77
N ALA A 236 -3.80 18.23 -1.01
CA ALA A 236 -3.74 17.67 0.33
C ALA A 236 -2.64 18.34 1.19
N GLY A 237 -2.52 19.66 1.13
CA GLY A 237 -1.52 20.43 1.87
C GLY A 237 -0.08 20.36 1.31
N VAL A 238 0.19 19.52 0.31
CA VAL A 238 1.50 19.37 -0.31
C VAL A 238 1.63 20.29 -1.52
N LYS A 239 2.75 21.01 -1.63
CA LYS A 239 3.04 21.90 -2.76
C LYS A 239 3.29 21.11 -4.04
N MET A 240 2.38 21.23 -5.01
CA MET A 240 2.39 20.51 -6.28
C MET A 240 2.43 21.48 -7.45
N ARG A 241 2.97 21.02 -8.60
CA ARG A 241 2.89 21.80 -9.85
C ARG A 241 1.46 21.74 -10.40
N THR A 242 0.96 22.89 -10.84
CA THR A 242 -0.37 23.04 -11.44
C THR A 242 -0.33 24.03 -12.60
N ILE A 243 -1.33 23.99 -13.46
CA ILE A 243 -1.49 24.94 -14.57
C ILE A 243 -2.32 26.12 -14.07
N PRO A 244 -1.82 27.36 -14.17
CA PRO A 244 -2.57 28.53 -13.74
C PRO A 244 -3.72 28.82 -14.71
N GLU A 245 -4.76 29.50 -14.23
CA GLU A 245 -6.00 29.75 -14.97
C GLU A 245 -5.79 30.41 -16.33
N HIS A 246 -4.90 31.40 -16.42
CA HIS A 246 -4.60 32.10 -17.67
C HIS A 246 -3.98 31.18 -18.75
N ASP A 247 -3.27 30.13 -18.35
CA ASP A 247 -2.65 29.17 -19.26
C ASP A 247 -3.55 27.94 -19.53
N PHE A 248 -4.51 27.67 -18.64
CA PHE A 248 -5.37 26.49 -18.73
C PHE A 248 -6.14 26.43 -20.05
N LYS A 249 -6.79 27.52 -20.46
CA LYS A 249 -7.55 27.56 -21.73
C LYS A 249 -6.65 27.34 -22.94
N ARG A 250 -5.45 27.93 -22.94
CA ARG A 250 -4.45 27.73 -24.01
C ARG A 250 -4.02 26.27 -24.10
N MET A 251 -3.68 25.67 -22.95
CA MET A 251 -3.25 24.26 -22.88
C MET A 251 -4.38 23.29 -23.26
N SER A 252 -5.60 23.57 -22.82
CA SER A 252 -6.80 22.77 -23.16
C SER A 252 -7.08 22.79 -24.67
N ASN A 253 -6.90 23.94 -25.32
CA ASN A 253 -7.07 24.04 -26.78
C ASN A 253 -5.93 23.34 -27.54
N GLN A 254 -4.71 23.41 -27.02
CA GLN A 254 -3.54 22.81 -27.66
C GLN A 254 -3.48 21.29 -27.50
N TYR A 255 -3.98 20.77 -26.36
CA TYR A 255 -3.92 19.37 -25.99
C TYR A 255 -5.30 18.82 -25.56
N PRO A 256 -6.32 18.88 -26.42
CA PRO A 256 -7.71 18.61 -26.05
C PRO A 256 -7.91 17.24 -25.39
N HIS A 257 -7.16 16.22 -25.78
CA HIS A 257 -7.25 14.88 -25.17
C HIS A 257 -6.71 14.79 -23.74
N ASP A 258 -5.67 15.57 -23.41
CA ASP A 258 -5.13 15.59 -22.05
C ASP A 258 -6.08 16.32 -21.09
N PHE A 259 -6.85 17.29 -21.60
CA PHE A 259 -7.69 18.21 -20.83
C PHE A 259 -9.20 17.97 -20.98
N ALA A 260 -9.60 16.92 -21.69
CA ALA A 260 -11.01 16.63 -21.96
C ALA A 260 -11.83 16.59 -20.66
N ASP A 261 -12.92 17.35 -20.64
CA ASP A 261 -13.87 17.48 -19.52
C ASP A 261 -13.25 17.98 -18.20
N LEU A 262 -12.07 18.62 -18.25
CA LEU A 262 -11.43 19.20 -17.08
C LEU A 262 -11.73 20.70 -16.92
N SER A 263 -11.87 21.10 -15.67
CA SER A 263 -11.85 22.49 -15.21
C SER A 263 -10.47 22.85 -14.63
N CYS A 264 -10.14 24.14 -14.62
CA CYS A 264 -8.88 24.63 -14.06
C CYS A 264 -8.81 24.36 -12.56
N PHE A 265 -7.71 23.75 -12.09
CA PHE A 265 -7.50 23.54 -10.66
C PHE A 265 -7.13 24.85 -9.98
N VAL A 266 -8.05 25.38 -9.17
CA VAL A 266 -7.93 26.69 -8.51
C VAL A 266 -7.63 26.60 -7.02
N ASP A 267 -8.10 25.54 -6.35
CA ASP A 267 -7.98 25.35 -4.91
C ASP A 267 -7.71 23.89 -4.53
N ASP A 268 -7.17 23.67 -3.33
CA ASP A 268 -6.94 22.33 -2.78
C ASP A 268 -8.28 21.65 -2.44
N LEU A 269 -8.72 20.73 -3.31
CA LEU A 269 -10.01 20.07 -3.18
C LEU A 269 -10.00 18.91 -2.17
N VAL A 270 -8.84 18.50 -1.64
CA VAL A 270 -8.76 17.37 -0.71
C VAL A 270 -8.92 17.88 0.72
N PRO A 271 -10.03 17.56 1.42
CA PRO A 271 -10.22 17.98 2.80
C PRO A 271 -9.08 17.46 3.69
N LEU A 272 -8.56 18.31 4.58
CA LEU A 272 -7.57 17.93 5.59
C LEU A 272 -8.30 17.69 6.91
N LEU A 273 -8.42 16.42 7.30
CA LEU A 273 -9.20 15.97 8.45
C LEU A 273 -8.32 15.56 9.64
N TRP A 274 -7.02 15.37 9.40
CA TRP A 274 -6.08 14.80 10.38
C TRP A 274 -4.93 15.74 10.74
N ILE A 275 -4.94 16.97 10.22
CA ILE A 275 -4.04 18.04 10.60
C ILE A 275 -4.80 18.95 11.57
N GLU A 276 -4.35 18.96 12.83
CA GLU A 276 -4.67 20.05 13.75
C GLU A 276 -4.15 21.36 13.15
N GLY A 277 -5.01 22.39 13.13
CA GLY A 277 -4.61 23.76 12.81
C GLY A 277 -3.61 24.32 13.80
#